data_AF-A0A4U1F231-F1
#
_entry.id   AF-A0A4U1F231-F1
#
_cell.length_a   1.000
_cell.length_b   1.000
_cell.length_c   1.000
_cell.angle_alpha   90.00
_cell.angle_beta   90.00
_cell.angle_gamma   90.00
#
_symmetry.space_group_name_H-M   'P 1'
#
loop_
_entity.id
_entity.type
_entity.pdbx_description
1 polymer ?
#
loop_
_entity_poly.entity_id
_entity_poly.type
_entity_poly.pdbx_seq_one_letter_code
_entity_poly.pdbx_strand_id
1 'polypeptide(L)'
;MDTNTILVISAGFTSFFTFQLLFHFVSYWFSAKVSPGFNNLNFEKKIEWNSRVVSTCHSLVVGVIGLYIFLFDEATIADPLWGDPSLVKVNIAIASGYLISDLLILIWYWKVIGDKYFIIHHCTALYAYYFVLILL
;
A
#
# COMPACT_ATOMS: atom_id res chain seq x y z
N MET A 1 15.87 -18.22 -8.67
CA MET A 1 15.48 -16.81 -8.43
C MET A 1 16.66 -16.12 -7.80
N ASP A 2 17.03 -14.95 -8.29
CA ASP A 2 18.04 -14.14 -7.63
C ASP A 2 17.51 -13.58 -6.29
N THR A 3 18.41 -13.14 -5.43
CA THR A 3 18.09 -12.63 -4.08
C THR A 3 17.14 -11.43 -4.14
N ASN A 4 17.25 -10.60 -5.20
CA ASN A 4 16.40 -9.44 -5.40
C ASN A 4 14.94 -9.82 -5.71
N THR A 5 14.70 -10.85 -6.51
CA THR A 5 13.33 -11.32 -6.79
C THR A 5 12.67 -11.88 -5.53
N ILE A 6 13.41 -12.65 -4.71
CA ILE A 6 12.89 -13.16 -3.43
C ILE A 6 12.53 -12.00 -2.50
N LEU A 7 13.38 -10.97 -2.42
CA LEU A 7 13.12 -9.78 -1.63
C LEU A 7 11.86 -9.04 -2.08
N VAL A 8 11.71 -8.80 -3.39
CA VAL A 8 10.53 -8.12 -3.96
C VAL A 8 9.24 -8.89 -3.67
N ILE A 9 9.23 -10.20 -3.92
CA ILE A 9 8.05 -11.04 -3.67
C ILE A 9 7.72 -11.06 -2.18
N SER A 10 8.72 -11.29 -1.32
CA SER A 10 8.50 -11.30 0.13
C SER A 10 8.01 -9.96 0.66
N ALA A 11 8.51 -8.83 0.14
CA ALA A 11 8.03 -7.49 0.49
C ALA A 11 6.57 -7.30 0.10
N GLY A 12 6.17 -7.71 -1.11
CA GLY A 12 4.78 -7.65 -1.56
C GLY A 12 3.83 -8.48 -0.69
N PHE A 13 4.16 -9.74 -0.44
CA PHE A 13 3.37 -10.63 0.42
C PHE A 13 3.28 -10.11 1.86
N THR A 14 4.42 -9.73 2.45
CA THR A 14 4.46 -9.21 3.81
C THR A 14 3.62 -7.94 3.93
N SER A 15 3.69 -7.05 2.93
CA SER A 15 2.91 -5.82 2.90
C SER A 15 1.41 -6.11 2.82
N PHE A 16 0.98 -7.04 1.95
CA PHE A 16 -0.42 -7.46 1.89
C PHE A 16 -0.96 -7.86 3.26
N PHE A 17 -0.29 -8.80 3.95
CA PHE A 17 -0.75 -9.26 5.27
C PHE A 17 -0.65 -8.16 6.33
N THR A 18 0.37 -7.29 6.24
CA THR A 18 0.51 -6.16 7.15
C THR A 18 -0.66 -5.19 7.01
N PHE A 19 -1.04 -4.81 5.78
CA PHE A 19 -2.17 -3.90 5.57
C PHE A 19 -3.53 -4.53 5.92
N GLN A 20 -3.70 -5.85 5.74
CA GLN A 20 -4.85 -6.58 6.26
C GLN A 20 -4.91 -6.55 7.79
N LEU A 21 -3.80 -6.82 8.47
CA LEU A 21 -3.69 -6.72 9.93
C LEU A 21 -3.98 -5.29 10.42
N LEU A 22 -3.45 -4.29 9.71
CA LEU A 22 -3.69 -2.89 10.01
C LEU A 22 -5.18 -2.55 9.91
N PHE A 23 -5.87 -3.00 8.86
CA PHE A 23 -7.28 -2.73 8.67
C PHE A 23 -8.16 -3.41 9.72
N HIS A 24 -7.97 -4.70 9.93
CA HIS A 24 -8.88 -5.50 10.76
C HIS A 24 -8.67 -5.31 12.26
N PHE A 25 -7.44 -5.01 12.69
CA PHE A 25 -7.10 -5.01 14.12
C PHE A 25 -6.47 -3.70 14.58
N VAL A 26 -5.35 -3.30 13.98
CA VAL A 26 -4.54 -2.20 14.53
C VAL A 26 -5.28 -0.87 14.43
N SER A 27 -5.92 -0.59 13.30
CA SER A 27 -6.67 0.66 13.09
C SER A 27 -7.79 0.82 14.10
N TYR A 28 -8.52 -0.25 14.39
CA TYR A 28 -9.57 -0.24 15.40
C TYR A 28 -8.98 0.02 16.80
N TRP A 29 -7.99 -0.76 17.21
CA TRP A 29 -7.37 -0.65 18.54
C TRP A 29 -6.76 0.73 18.76
N PHE A 30 -6.03 1.24 17.77
CA PHE A 30 -5.39 2.54 17.84
C PHE A 30 -6.44 3.65 17.88
N SER A 31 -7.39 3.65 16.95
CA SER A 31 -8.42 4.69 16.84
C SER A 31 -9.30 4.77 18.09
N ALA A 32 -9.68 3.62 18.67
CA ALA A 32 -10.43 3.57 19.92
C ALA A 32 -9.70 4.19 21.11
N LYS A 33 -8.36 4.19 21.10
CA LYS A 33 -7.53 4.79 22.15
C LYS A 33 -7.28 6.28 21.94
N VAL A 34 -7.04 6.70 20.71
CA VAL A 34 -6.65 8.09 20.40
C VAL A 34 -7.83 9.02 20.10
N SER A 35 -8.97 8.46 19.67
CA SER A 35 -10.17 9.21 19.32
C SER A 35 -11.38 8.65 20.06
N PRO A 36 -11.80 9.25 21.19
CA PRO A 36 -12.96 8.78 21.95
C PRO A 36 -14.25 8.70 21.12
N GLY A 37 -14.39 9.57 20.11
CA GLY A 37 -15.52 9.57 19.18
C GLY A 37 -15.61 8.33 18.30
N PHE A 38 -14.49 7.65 18.03
CA PHE A 38 -14.46 6.44 17.22
C PHE A 38 -15.34 5.33 17.80
N ASN A 39 -15.37 5.17 19.14
CA ASN A 39 -16.14 4.13 19.79
C ASN A 39 -17.66 4.28 19.55
N ASN A 40 -18.12 5.52 19.40
CA ASN A 40 -19.52 5.87 19.17
C ASN A 40 -19.95 5.75 17.70
N LEU A 41 -19.03 5.50 16.77
CA LEU A 41 -19.36 5.31 15.36
C LEU A 41 -20.11 3.99 15.16
N ASN A 42 -21.04 3.99 14.20
CA ASN A 42 -21.66 2.77 13.71
C ASN A 42 -20.63 1.92 12.91
N PHE A 43 -21.02 0.68 12.59
CA PHE A 43 -20.14 -0.26 11.90
C PHE A 43 -19.60 0.28 10.56
N GLU A 44 -20.48 0.83 9.73
CA GLU A 44 -20.12 1.36 8.40
C GLU A 44 -19.07 2.49 8.49
N LYS A 45 -19.25 3.41 9.44
CA LYS A 45 -18.30 4.50 9.66
C LYS A 45 -16.98 4.03 10.25
N LYS A 46 -16.97 2.95 11.03
CA LYS A 46 -15.72 2.32 11.50
C LYS A 46 -14.95 1.67 10.35
N ILE A 47 -15.65 1.03 9.40
CA ILE A 47 -15.04 0.47 8.18
C ILE A 47 -14.43 1.58 7.32
N GLU A 48 -15.19 2.64 7.04
CA GLU A 48 -14.68 3.79 6.28
C GLU A 48 -13.48 4.44 6.99
N TRP A 49 -13.56 4.63 8.31
CA TRP A 49 -12.48 5.18 9.12
C TRP A 49 -11.22 4.31 9.05
N ASN A 50 -11.34 3.00 9.26
CA ASN A 50 -10.20 2.09 9.21
C ASN A 50 -9.56 2.06 7.83
N SER A 51 -10.36 2.06 6.75
CA SER A 51 -9.84 2.17 5.38
C SER A 51 -9.00 3.44 5.20
N ARG A 52 -9.47 4.60 5.68
CA ARG A 52 -8.73 5.86 5.63
C ARG A 52 -7.44 5.86 6.45
N VAL A 53 -7.44 5.21 7.63
CA VAL A 53 -6.22 5.06 8.43
C VAL A 53 -5.18 4.24 7.68
N VAL A 54 -5.58 3.10 7.11
CA VAL A 54 -4.67 2.19 6.40
C VAL A 54 -4.09 2.85 5.14
N SER A 55 -4.91 3.54 4.35
CA SER A 55 -4.45 4.25 3.15
C SER A 55 -3.51 5.41 3.48
N THR A 56 -3.73 6.09 4.61
CA THR A 56 -2.80 7.11 5.15
C THR A 56 -1.47 6.48 5.55
N CYS A 57 -1.49 5.35 6.28
CA CYS A 57 -0.28 4.62 6.64
C CYS A 57 0.51 4.18 5.40
N HIS A 58 -0.17 3.61 4.40
CA HIS A 58 0.45 3.26 3.12
C HIS A 58 1.12 4.47 2.48
N SER A 59 0.38 5.58 2.32
CA SER A 59 0.87 6.80 1.68
C SER A 59 2.11 7.37 2.39
N LEU A 60 2.14 7.33 3.72
CA LEU A 60 3.31 7.75 4.50
C LEU A 60 4.51 6.82 4.27
N VAL A 61 4.32 5.50 4.30
CA VAL A 61 5.40 4.53 4.10
C VAL A 61 6.00 4.69 2.70
N VAL A 62 5.19 4.60 1.65
CA VAL A 62 5.71 4.63 0.27
C VAL A 62 6.17 6.03 -0.14
N GLY A 63 5.54 7.07 0.40
CA GLY A 63 5.92 8.46 0.18
C GLY A 63 7.24 8.82 0.82
N VAL A 64 7.49 8.39 2.07
CA VAL A 64 8.77 8.63 2.74
C VAL A 64 9.91 7.87 2.05
N ILE A 65 9.69 6.59 1.71
CA ILE A 65 10.69 5.81 0.95
C ILE A 65 10.91 6.43 -0.43
N GLY A 66 9.86 6.87 -1.11
CA GLY A 66 9.94 7.54 -2.40
C GLY A 66 10.73 8.85 -2.34
N LEU A 67 10.48 9.68 -1.33
CA LEU A 67 11.26 10.91 -1.09
C LEU A 67 12.73 10.59 -0.80
N TYR A 68 13.01 9.54 -0.04
CA TYR A 68 14.38 9.11 0.21
C TYR A 68 15.09 8.71 -1.09
N ILE A 69 14.45 7.86 -1.92
CA ILE A 69 14.98 7.45 -3.22
C ILE A 69 15.28 8.70 -4.07
N PHE A 70 14.30 9.58 -4.22
CA PHE A 70 14.42 10.78 -5.04
C PHE A 70 15.57 11.72 -4.61
N LEU A 71 15.81 11.84 -3.31
CA LEU A 71 16.79 12.79 -2.78
C LEU A 71 18.19 12.19 -2.61
N PHE A 72 18.32 10.88 -2.42
CA PHE A 72 19.56 10.27 -1.92
C PHE A 72 20.00 8.99 -2.63
N ASP A 73 19.17 8.36 -3.47
CA ASP A 73 19.57 7.12 -4.14
C ASP A 73 20.42 7.41 -5.39
N GLU A 74 21.73 7.17 -5.29
CA GLU A 74 22.71 7.50 -6.33
C GLU A 74 22.38 6.85 -7.69
N ALA A 75 21.83 5.64 -7.70
CA ALA A 75 21.49 4.94 -8.93
C ALA A 75 20.32 5.63 -9.66
N THR A 76 19.25 6.02 -8.95
CA THR A 76 18.18 6.83 -9.54
C THR A 76 18.61 8.24 -9.90
N ILE A 77 19.54 8.84 -9.15
CA ILE A 77 20.04 10.19 -9.46
C ILE A 77 20.88 10.17 -10.74
N ALA A 78 21.71 9.13 -10.91
CA ALA A 78 22.57 8.96 -12.08
C ALA A 78 21.77 8.62 -13.35
N ASP A 79 20.74 7.77 -13.22
CA ASP A 79 19.82 7.44 -14.31
C ASP A 79 18.36 7.45 -13.81
N PRO A 80 17.67 8.60 -13.90
CA PRO A 80 16.31 8.75 -13.38
C PRO A 80 15.24 7.95 -14.12
N LEU A 81 15.52 7.50 -15.35
CA LEU A 81 14.53 6.83 -16.19
C LEU A 81 14.75 5.32 -16.24
N TRP A 82 16.01 4.88 -16.30
CA TRP A 82 16.37 3.47 -16.47
C TRP A 82 17.25 2.91 -15.36
N GLY A 83 17.49 3.67 -14.29
CA GLY A 83 18.17 3.15 -13.10
C GLY A 83 17.41 1.94 -12.53
N ASP A 84 18.15 0.89 -12.16
CA ASP A 84 17.60 -0.33 -11.55
C ASP A 84 17.97 -0.48 -10.06
N PRO A 85 17.49 0.42 -9.18
CA PRO A 85 17.75 0.31 -7.76
C PRO A 85 16.80 -0.70 -7.10
N SER A 86 17.37 -1.58 -6.27
CA SER A 86 16.61 -2.55 -5.48
C SER A 86 15.57 -1.89 -4.57
N LEU A 87 15.85 -0.69 -4.04
CA LEU A 87 14.94 0.01 -3.13
C LEU A 87 13.67 0.52 -3.83
N VAL A 88 13.73 0.92 -5.11
CA VAL A 88 12.53 1.25 -5.90
C VAL A 88 11.66 0.02 -6.07
N LYS A 89 12.26 -1.11 -6.47
CA LYS A 89 11.53 -2.38 -6.66
C LYS A 89 10.87 -2.82 -5.35
N VAL A 90 11.54 -2.68 -4.21
CA VAL A 90 10.95 -2.93 -2.89
C VAL A 90 9.80 -1.96 -2.56
N ASN A 91 9.96 -0.65 -2.81
CA ASN A 91 8.92 0.33 -2.55
C ASN A 91 7.65 0.07 -3.39
N ILE A 92 7.84 -0.27 -4.67
CA ILE A 92 6.76 -0.65 -5.59
C ILE A 92 6.10 -1.96 -5.16
N ALA A 93 6.87 -2.92 -4.66
CA ALA A 93 6.33 -4.17 -4.12
C ALA A 93 5.46 -3.93 -2.88
N ILE A 94 5.91 -3.06 -1.95
CA ILE A 94 5.12 -2.64 -0.78
C ILE A 94 3.80 -1.99 -1.23
N ALA A 95 3.89 -1.08 -2.21
CA ALA A 95 2.71 -0.42 -2.76
C ALA A 95 1.74 -1.41 -3.43
N SER A 96 2.27 -2.37 -4.19
CA SER A 96 1.47 -3.43 -4.81
C SER A 96 0.75 -4.29 -3.77
N GLY A 97 1.45 -4.69 -2.70
CA GLY A 97 0.86 -5.46 -1.60
C GLY A 97 -0.29 -4.71 -0.91
N TYR A 98 -0.11 -3.40 -0.66
CA TYR A 98 -1.19 -2.54 -0.18
C TYR A 98 -2.37 -2.50 -1.16
N LEU A 99 -2.14 -2.20 -2.44
CA LEU A 99 -3.21 -2.03 -3.42
C LEU A 99 -4.04 -3.31 -3.57
N ILE A 100 -3.41 -4.48 -3.54
CA ILE A 100 -4.13 -5.77 -3.56
C ILE A 100 -4.95 -5.95 -2.28
N SER A 101 -4.38 -5.59 -1.12
CA SER A 101 -5.08 -5.64 0.17
C SER A 101 -6.30 -4.71 0.20
N ASP A 102 -6.14 -3.46 -0.24
CA ASP A 102 -7.20 -2.45 -0.25
C ASP A 102 -8.28 -2.80 -1.28
N LEU A 103 -7.90 -3.34 -2.44
CA LEU A 103 -8.85 -3.85 -3.42
C LEU A 103 -9.70 -5.01 -2.87
N LEU A 104 -9.10 -5.94 -2.12
CA LEU A 104 -9.83 -7.02 -1.45
C LEU A 104 -10.83 -6.45 -0.43
N ILE A 105 -10.41 -5.46 0.37
CA ILE A 105 -11.27 -4.78 1.36
C ILE A 105 -12.41 -4.02 0.67
N LEU A 106 -12.13 -3.30 -0.43
CA LEU A 106 -13.12 -2.58 -1.25
C LEU A 106 -14.19 -3.53 -1.81
N ILE A 107 -13.78 -4.68 -2.34
CA ILE A 107 -14.69 -5.69 -2.87
C ILE A 107 -15.52 -6.31 -1.74
N TRP A 108 -14.88 -6.64 -0.61
CA TRP A 108 -15.56 -7.26 0.54
C TRP A 108 -16.60 -6.34 1.19
N TYR A 109 -16.25 -5.06 1.36
CA TYR A 109 -17.12 -4.04 1.95
C TYR A 109 -17.77 -3.13 0.91
N TRP A 110 -18.13 -3.69 -0.25
CA TRP A 110 -18.65 -2.96 -1.41
C TRP A 110 -19.82 -2.02 -1.08
N LYS A 111 -20.72 -2.45 -0.19
CA LYS A 111 -21.90 -1.65 0.21
C LYS A 111 -21.55 -0.38 1.01
N VAL A 112 -20.33 -0.31 1.58
CA VAL A 112 -19.90 0.78 2.47
C VAL A 112 -18.87 1.67 1.79
N ILE A 113 -17.84 1.07 1.19
CA ILE A 113 -16.69 1.80 0.62
C ILE A 113 -16.45 1.49 -0.87
N GLY A 114 -17.27 0.64 -1.49
CA GLY A 114 -17.09 0.24 -2.88
C GLY A 114 -17.28 1.38 -3.87
N ASP A 115 -16.33 1.52 -4.80
CA ASP A 115 -16.38 2.50 -5.89
C ASP A 115 -15.63 1.97 -7.12
N LYS A 116 -16.28 2.04 -8.28
CA LYS A 116 -15.72 1.63 -9.56
C LYS A 116 -14.47 2.42 -9.95
N TYR A 117 -14.39 3.71 -9.59
CA TYR A 117 -13.23 4.54 -9.90
C TYR A 117 -12.02 4.10 -9.08
N PHE A 118 -12.24 3.72 -7.82
CA PHE A 118 -11.19 3.13 -7.00
C PHE A 118 -10.74 1.78 -7.55
N ILE A 119 -11.63 0.90 -8.01
CA ILE A 119 -11.21 -0.35 -8.68
C ILE A 119 -10.31 -0.06 -9.89
N ILE A 120 -10.74 0.83 -10.78
CA ILE A 120 -9.96 1.16 -11.99
C ILE A 120 -8.59 1.73 -11.59
N HIS A 121 -8.55 2.66 -10.64
CA HIS A 121 -7.31 3.22 -10.11
C HIS A 121 -6.34 2.14 -9.62
N HIS A 122 -6.81 1.20 -8.79
CA HIS A 122 -5.99 0.12 -8.26
C HIS A 122 -5.46 -0.79 -9.37
N CYS A 123 -6.33 -1.20 -10.30
CA CYS A 123 -5.94 -2.05 -11.42
C CYS A 123 -4.92 -1.37 -12.34
N THR A 124 -5.10 -0.09 -12.66
CA THR A 124 -4.15 0.66 -13.49
C THR A 124 -2.80 0.83 -12.79
N ALA A 125 -2.80 1.14 -11.49
CA ALA A 125 -1.57 1.25 -10.71
C ALA A 125 -0.82 -0.09 -10.64
N LEU A 126 -1.53 -1.20 -10.34
CA LEU A 126 -0.95 -2.54 -10.30
C LEU A 126 -0.40 -2.98 -11.66
N TYR A 127 -1.07 -2.62 -12.76
CA TYR A 127 -0.57 -2.90 -14.11
C TYR A 127 0.74 -2.16 -14.41
N ALA A 128 0.81 -0.88 -14.05
CA ALA A 128 2.05 -0.10 -14.21
C ALA A 128 3.18 -0.66 -13.34
N TYR A 129 2.90 -1.06 -12.10
CA TYR A 129 3.89 -1.64 -11.18
C TYR A 129 4.39 -3.01 -11.66
N TYR A 130 3.51 -3.84 -12.23
CA TYR A 130 3.91 -5.10 -12.84
C TYR A 130 4.95 -4.89 -13.95
N PHE A 131 4.77 -3.86 -14.79
CA PHE A 131 5.74 -3.53 -15.83
C PHE A 131 7.11 -3.21 -15.23
N VAL A 132 7.17 -2.39 -14.18
CA VAL A 132 8.43 -2.01 -13.54
C VAL A 132 9.09 -3.15 -12.78
N LEU A 133 8.32 -4.07 -12.19
CA LEU A 133 8.88 -5.15 -11.39
C LEU A 133 9.37 -6.35 -12.20
N ILE A 134 8.80 -6.56 -13.40
CA ILE A 134 8.97 -7.81 -14.16
C ILE A 134 9.54 -7.58 -15.56
N LEU A 135 9.23 -6.44 -16.18
CA LEU A 135 9.59 -6.16 -17.58
C LEU A 135 10.75 -5.15 -17.70
N LEU A 136 11.13 -4.49 -16.62
CA LEU A 136 12.27 -3.57 -16.49
C LEU A 136 13.27 -4.05 -15.43
#